data_AF-A0A1U7J1Z8-F1
#
_entry.id   AF-A0A1U7J1Z8-F1
#
_cell.length_a   1.000
_cell.length_b   1.000
_cell.length_c   1.000
_cell.angle_alpha   90.00
_cell.angle_beta   90.00
_cell.angle_gamma   90.00
#
_symmetry.space_group_name_H-M   'P 1'
#
loop_
_entity.id
_entity.type
_entity.pdbx_description
1 polymer ?
#
loop_
_entity_poly.entity_id
_entity_poly.type
_entity_poly.pdbx_seq_one_letter_code
_entity_poly.pdbx_strand_id
1 'polypeptide(L)'
;MLALVLGGLLYRAIVALWLFPGFDEAYYYLYSRYLSLSYFDHPPMVAITTGIGWWLTGIISPFTIRLGALLLYCLSLGLLYLAATRLFSAAVGQMTVAIVTLIPLFNIGFGILTSPDNGLILFWSATLLVAAWEFFPHSGRIEDPMAKAYVPTWRIVLLGLTVALAGLSKYHGFVLGMSLVGFCAAYRPYRAALRSPWTLLALGVFILTLFPLWYWNSQNDWISFRFQLGMRFDGGTESSGFSLGQMVGYWLLSNVYLFPLIGFPLWWVAARQSAKQAMFWRSPSLGDHEVQEHYKQGFVLWLSLPIMLLFTLLGGKQQILPAWPAPGYWGIAILLAAQVLVWRRDRPRLIRRWLWGSGLFLGSLSMVALLHLKLGVLQKPSTYALFGGLVPVEQDGSTELIDTSQLKRRFADIPEIRAALDEVGFVFTNEYYLGGYFAMAIHPLVDLPVTAFSQDARGFAYWFNPQDWVGQDGLYMTLNRFAQDDEIVVGYRPLFDSIEPLGTVPLMRGGEVTETIHVYRASNLRQAYQYPYGPSASALPQPPTGVAE
;
A
#
# COMPACT_ATOMS: atom_id res chain seq x y z
N MET A 1 16.48 -18.42 -8.50
CA MET A 1 15.39 -18.04 -7.56
C MET A 1 15.96 -17.46 -6.28
N LEU A 2 16.65 -18.26 -5.45
CA LEU A 2 17.20 -17.79 -4.17
C LEU A 2 18.05 -16.52 -4.28
N ALA A 3 18.96 -16.46 -5.27
CA ALA A 3 19.77 -15.27 -5.52
C ALA A 3 18.96 -14.01 -5.87
N LEU A 4 17.82 -14.13 -6.57
CA LEU A 4 16.94 -13.00 -6.88
C LEU A 4 16.25 -12.49 -5.61
N VAL A 5 15.75 -13.40 -4.77
CA VAL A 5 15.07 -13.04 -3.53
C VAL A 5 16.05 -12.43 -2.53
N LEU A 6 17.20 -13.07 -2.30
CA LEU A 6 18.21 -12.60 -1.35
C LEU A 6 18.89 -11.30 -1.84
N GLY A 7 19.29 -11.23 -3.11
CA GLY A 7 19.87 -10.01 -3.68
C GLY A 7 18.87 -8.86 -3.70
N GLY A 8 17.60 -9.15 -4.05
CA GLY A 8 16.51 -8.17 -3.98
C GLY A 8 16.19 -7.75 -2.54
N LEU A 9 16.26 -8.65 -1.56
CA LEU A 9 16.09 -8.32 -0.14
C LEU A 9 17.23 -7.42 0.35
N LEU A 10 18.48 -7.72 -0.01
CA LEU A 10 19.63 -6.89 0.34
C LEU A 10 19.46 -5.46 -0.21
N TYR A 11 19.12 -5.33 -1.49
CA TYR A 11 18.81 -4.03 -2.10
C TYR A 11 17.69 -3.31 -1.35
N ARG A 12 16.55 -3.97 -1.13
CA ARG A 12 15.39 -3.39 -0.44
C ARG A 12 15.71 -2.99 1.00
N ALA A 13 16.54 -3.75 1.71
CA ALA A 13 16.99 -3.41 3.06
C ALA A 13 17.89 -2.16 3.08
N ILE A 14 18.81 -2.03 2.12
CA ILE A 14 19.66 -0.83 1.97
C ILE A 14 18.77 0.39 1.72
N VAL A 15 17.82 0.30 0.78
CA VAL A 15 16.87 1.38 0.49
C VAL A 15 16.03 1.69 1.73
N ALA A 16 15.52 0.68 2.44
CA ALA A 16 14.71 0.86 3.65
C ALA A 16 15.44 1.59 4.79
N LEU A 17 16.76 1.42 4.90
CA LEU A 17 17.61 2.12 5.86
C LEU A 17 17.82 3.59 5.50
N TRP A 18 17.89 3.91 4.20
CA TRP A 18 18.27 5.24 3.71
C TRP A 18 17.07 6.10 3.31
N LEU A 19 15.93 5.50 2.97
CA LEU A 19 14.74 6.25 2.57
C LEU A 19 14.03 6.81 3.81
N PHE A 20 13.71 8.10 3.81
CA PHE A 20 12.83 8.70 4.83
C PHE A 20 11.44 8.06 4.82
N PRO A 21 10.71 8.02 5.94
CA PRO A 21 9.35 7.48 5.94
C PRO A 21 8.44 8.35 5.07
N GLY A 22 7.50 7.74 4.35
CA GLY A 22 6.41 8.47 3.69
C GLY A 22 5.31 8.90 4.67
N PHE A 23 4.40 9.76 4.21
CA PHE A 23 3.21 10.21 4.95
C PHE A 23 2.40 9.04 5.51
N ASP A 24 2.01 8.11 4.64
CA ASP A 24 1.24 6.93 5.01
C ASP A 24 2.00 6.03 6.00
N GLU A 25 3.32 5.85 5.81
CA GLU A 25 4.11 4.97 6.69
C GLU A 25 4.20 5.51 8.11
N ALA A 26 4.40 6.83 8.24
CA ALA A 26 4.44 7.49 9.52
C ALA A 26 3.06 7.41 10.21
N TYR A 27 1.97 7.57 9.45
CA TYR A 27 0.61 7.41 9.96
C TYR A 27 0.31 5.96 10.37
N TYR A 28 0.74 4.95 9.60
CA TYR A 28 0.56 3.53 9.96
C TYR A 28 1.40 3.10 11.16
N TYR A 29 2.48 3.80 11.48
CA TYR A 29 3.16 3.59 12.76
C TYR A 29 2.18 3.85 13.93
N LEU A 30 1.32 4.87 13.86
CA LEU A 30 0.30 5.09 14.87
C LEU A 30 -0.74 3.96 14.94
N TYR A 31 -1.02 3.29 13.82
CA TYR A 31 -1.92 2.12 13.81
C TYR A 31 -1.32 1.00 14.67
N SER A 32 -0.02 0.76 14.49
CA SER A 32 0.71 -0.24 15.28
C SER A 32 0.89 0.15 16.76
N ARG A 33 0.76 1.44 17.09
CA ARG A 33 0.79 1.92 18.48
C ARG A 33 -0.59 1.84 19.14
N TYR A 34 -1.65 2.19 18.40
CA TYR A 34 -3.04 2.15 18.85
C TYR A 34 -3.78 0.99 18.16
N LEU A 35 -3.46 -0.24 18.59
CA LEU A 35 -4.05 -1.43 18.01
C LEU A 35 -5.57 -1.46 18.16
N SER A 36 -6.25 -1.70 17.04
CA SER A 36 -7.70 -1.81 16.98
C SER A 36 -8.13 -2.93 16.03
N LEU A 37 -9.39 -3.35 16.15
CA LEU A 37 -9.96 -4.42 15.32
C LEU A 37 -10.10 -4.02 13.84
N SER A 38 -10.21 -2.71 13.56
CA SER A 38 -10.11 -2.08 12.24
C SER A 38 -9.79 -0.59 12.42
N TYR A 39 -9.58 0.14 11.34
CA TYR A 39 -9.32 1.58 11.36
C TYR A 39 -10.19 2.31 10.33
N PHE A 40 -10.17 3.65 10.40
CA PHE A 40 -10.95 4.54 9.56
C PHE A 40 -10.78 4.24 8.05
N ASP A 41 -9.56 4.25 7.54
CA ASP A 41 -9.29 4.05 6.11
C ASP A 41 -8.94 2.60 5.75
N HIS A 42 -8.32 1.84 6.67
CA HIS A 42 -7.77 0.52 6.38
C HIS A 42 -8.12 -0.57 7.40
N PRO A 43 -8.27 -1.83 6.93
CA PRO A 43 -8.34 -3.00 7.80
C PRO A 43 -7.03 -3.24 8.62
N PRO A 44 -7.04 -4.14 9.62
CA PRO A 44 -6.00 -4.15 10.67
C PRO A 44 -4.62 -4.69 10.25
N MET A 45 -4.47 -5.37 9.11
CA MET A 45 -3.19 -6.03 8.78
C MET A 45 -2.03 -5.05 8.57
N VAL A 46 -2.32 -3.80 8.17
CA VAL A 46 -1.27 -2.77 8.02
C VAL A 46 -0.63 -2.45 9.37
N ALA A 47 -1.43 -2.36 10.44
CA ALA A 47 -0.93 -2.13 11.80
C ALA A 47 0.05 -3.21 12.24
N ILE A 48 -0.30 -4.48 11.99
CA ILE A 48 0.55 -5.64 12.31
C ILE A 48 1.83 -5.58 11.47
N THR A 49 1.71 -5.32 10.17
CA THR A 49 2.86 -5.27 9.25
C THR A 49 3.84 -4.17 9.62
N THR A 50 3.35 -2.99 9.96
CA THR A 50 4.18 -1.87 10.45
C THR A 50 4.77 -2.17 11.84
N GLY A 51 4.01 -2.88 12.68
CA GLY A 51 4.35 -3.18 14.07
C GLY A 51 5.51 -4.15 14.26
N ILE A 52 5.56 -5.23 13.46
CA ILE A 52 6.49 -6.37 13.64
C ILE A 52 7.91 -5.92 14.01
N GLY A 53 8.49 -4.98 13.28
CA GLY A 53 9.90 -4.65 13.48
C GLY A 53 10.17 -3.84 14.74
N TRP A 54 9.38 -2.82 15.03
CA TRP A 54 9.62 -2.00 16.22
C TRP A 54 9.11 -2.67 17.49
N TRP A 55 8.09 -3.53 17.42
CA TRP A 55 7.70 -4.38 18.56
C TRP A 55 8.79 -5.37 18.95
N LEU A 56 9.50 -5.95 17.98
CA LEU A 56 10.59 -6.89 18.24
C LEU A 56 11.88 -6.21 18.72
N THR A 57 12.13 -4.98 18.28
CA THR A 57 13.41 -4.28 18.54
C THR A 57 13.33 -3.20 19.61
N GLY A 58 12.13 -2.69 19.93
CA GLY A 58 11.92 -1.50 20.75
C GLY A 58 12.37 -0.19 20.09
N ILE A 59 12.90 -0.24 18.87
CA ILE A 59 13.50 0.90 18.17
C ILE A 59 12.53 1.41 17.11
N ILE A 60 12.26 2.71 17.13
CA ILE A 60 11.42 3.38 16.13
C ILE A 60 12.30 4.14 15.14
N SER A 61 12.30 3.65 13.91
CA SER A 61 13.08 4.16 12.79
C SER A 61 12.37 3.84 11.47
N PRO A 62 12.71 4.52 10.36
CA PRO A 62 12.17 4.18 9.04
C PRO A 62 12.40 2.71 8.66
N PHE A 63 13.51 2.11 9.10
CA PHE A 63 13.82 0.72 8.82
C PHE A 63 12.96 -0.26 9.62
N THR A 64 12.82 -0.02 10.93
CA THR A 64 12.09 -0.94 11.82
C THR A 64 10.60 -1.00 11.52
N ILE A 65 9.99 0.12 11.12
CA ILE A 65 8.57 0.14 10.69
C ILE A 65 8.34 -0.60 9.34
N ARG A 66 9.41 -0.89 8.58
CA ARG A 66 9.37 -1.57 7.26
C ARG A 66 9.73 -3.05 7.32
N LEU A 67 10.20 -3.57 8.46
CA LEU A 67 10.64 -4.96 8.57
C LEU A 67 9.53 -5.95 8.19
N GLY A 68 8.28 -5.70 8.60
CA GLY A 68 7.15 -6.53 8.18
C GLY A 68 6.94 -6.51 6.67
N ALA A 69 6.99 -5.34 6.03
CA ALA A 69 6.87 -5.21 4.57
C ALA A 69 7.96 -5.99 3.83
N LEU A 70 9.22 -5.88 4.26
CA LEU A 70 10.35 -6.62 3.68
C LEU A 70 10.13 -8.15 3.74
N LEU A 71 9.67 -8.64 4.90
CA LEU A 71 9.38 -10.06 5.15
C LEU A 71 8.20 -10.55 4.31
N LEU A 72 7.07 -9.84 4.37
CA LEU A 72 5.84 -10.19 3.68
C LEU A 72 6.05 -10.20 2.15
N TYR A 73 6.83 -9.28 1.60
CA TYR A 73 7.13 -9.29 0.18
C TYR A 73 8.00 -10.50 -0.23
N CYS A 74 8.98 -10.89 0.58
CA CYS A 74 9.76 -12.12 0.33
C CYS A 74 8.87 -13.36 0.31
N LEU A 75 7.94 -13.46 1.27
CA LEU A 75 6.95 -14.53 1.31
C LEU A 75 6.02 -14.48 0.08
N SER A 76 5.57 -13.29 -0.31
CA SER A 76 4.73 -13.07 -1.49
C SER A 76 5.43 -13.53 -2.78
N LEU A 77 6.71 -13.22 -2.96
CA LEU A 77 7.51 -13.71 -4.09
C LEU A 77 7.62 -15.23 -4.09
N GLY A 78 7.80 -15.84 -2.91
CA GLY A 78 7.83 -17.30 -2.75
C GLY A 78 6.50 -17.95 -3.14
N LEU A 79 5.38 -17.42 -2.65
CA LEU A 79 4.04 -17.93 -2.98
C LEU A 79 3.71 -17.72 -4.46
N LEU A 80 4.03 -16.56 -5.04
CA LEU A 80 3.84 -16.29 -6.46
C LEU A 80 4.69 -17.24 -7.32
N TYR A 81 5.95 -17.48 -6.95
CA TYR A 81 6.82 -18.45 -7.60
C TYR A 81 6.20 -19.85 -7.60
N LEU A 82 5.71 -20.29 -6.45
CA LEU A 82 5.08 -21.60 -6.31
C LEU A 82 3.79 -21.68 -7.14
N ALA A 83 2.95 -20.65 -7.14
CA ALA A 83 1.73 -20.60 -7.93
C ALA A 83 2.02 -20.67 -9.43
N ALA A 84 2.96 -19.85 -9.91
CA ALA A 84 3.39 -19.85 -11.32
C ALA A 84 4.05 -21.18 -11.73
N THR A 85 4.85 -21.77 -10.85
CA THR A 85 5.46 -23.09 -11.05
C THR A 85 4.41 -24.17 -11.16
N ARG A 86 3.40 -24.09 -10.29
CA ARG A 86 2.30 -25.04 -10.22
C ARG A 86 1.40 -24.98 -11.44
N LEU A 87 1.11 -23.78 -11.92
CA LEU A 87 0.26 -23.56 -13.10
C LEU A 87 1.00 -23.93 -14.39
N PHE A 88 2.25 -23.51 -14.55
CA PHE A 88 2.97 -23.64 -15.82
C PHE A 88 4.27 -24.43 -15.68
N SER A 89 5.31 -23.85 -15.10
CA SER A 89 6.61 -24.53 -14.90
C SER A 89 7.54 -23.73 -13.98
N ALA A 90 8.58 -24.38 -13.46
CA ALA A 90 9.61 -23.72 -12.64
C ALA A 90 10.29 -22.55 -13.36
N ALA A 91 10.48 -22.65 -14.69
CA ALA A 91 11.04 -21.56 -15.49
C ALA A 91 10.11 -20.34 -15.52
N VAL A 92 8.79 -20.54 -15.65
CA VAL A 92 7.79 -19.47 -15.58
C VAL A 92 7.79 -18.84 -14.20
N GLY A 93 7.85 -19.64 -13.13
CA GLY A 93 7.97 -19.13 -11.77
C GLY A 93 9.20 -18.23 -11.59
N GLN A 94 10.39 -18.67 -12.01
CA GLN A 94 11.60 -17.87 -11.89
C GLN A 94 11.53 -16.57 -12.68
N MET A 95 10.99 -16.62 -13.91
CA MET A 95 10.82 -15.45 -14.75
C MET A 95 9.77 -14.48 -14.20
N THR A 96 8.70 -14.99 -13.58
CA THR A 96 7.68 -14.17 -12.91
C THR A 96 8.31 -13.32 -11.82
N VAL A 97 9.10 -13.94 -10.94
CA VAL A 97 9.81 -13.25 -9.86
C VAL A 97 10.80 -12.21 -10.40
N ALA A 98 11.54 -12.55 -11.47
CA ALA A 98 12.44 -11.62 -12.12
C ALA A 98 11.70 -10.38 -12.66
N ILE A 99 10.55 -10.57 -13.31
CA ILE A 99 9.74 -9.48 -13.85
C ILE A 99 9.18 -8.59 -12.73
N VAL A 100 8.53 -9.16 -11.71
CA VAL A 100 7.92 -8.33 -10.65
C VAL A 100 8.96 -7.57 -9.82
N THR A 101 10.18 -8.10 -9.68
CA THR A 101 11.30 -7.40 -9.02
C THR A 101 11.81 -6.20 -9.84
N LEU A 102 11.57 -6.20 -11.15
CA LEU A 102 11.91 -5.09 -12.06
C LEU A 102 10.78 -4.06 -12.20
N ILE A 103 9.68 -4.21 -11.48
CA ILE A 103 8.58 -3.24 -11.47
C ILE A 103 8.73 -2.35 -10.23
N PRO A 104 9.00 -1.03 -10.36
CA PRO A 104 9.20 -0.13 -9.22
C PRO A 104 8.01 -0.11 -8.24
N LEU A 105 6.78 -0.13 -8.76
CA LEU A 105 5.57 -0.20 -7.93
C LEU A 105 5.60 -1.38 -6.95
N PHE A 106 6.02 -2.56 -7.41
CA PHE A 106 6.11 -3.74 -6.56
C PHE A 106 7.36 -3.73 -5.69
N ASN A 107 8.52 -3.44 -6.27
CA ASN A 107 9.79 -3.54 -5.58
C ASN A 107 9.95 -2.48 -4.48
N ILE A 108 9.50 -1.24 -4.75
CA ILE A 108 9.56 -0.12 -3.78
C ILE A 108 8.24 -0.05 -3.00
N GLY A 109 7.12 0.17 -3.69
CA GLY A 109 5.83 0.42 -3.04
C GLY A 109 5.39 -0.72 -2.12
N PHE A 110 5.45 -1.96 -2.59
CA PHE A 110 5.00 -3.12 -1.80
C PHE A 110 6.14 -3.94 -1.19
N GLY A 111 7.36 -3.72 -1.68
CA GLY A 111 8.53 -4.47 -1.29
C GLY A 111 9.36 -3.82 -0.21
N ILE A 112 9.23 -2.49 -0.02
CA ILE A 112 9.99 -1.69 0.95
C ILE A 112 9.04 -0.93 1.85
N LEU A 113 8.10 -0.17 1.28
CA LEU A 113 7.24 0.70 2.07
C LEU A 113 6.18 -0.11 2.81
N THR A 114 5.89 0.29 4.05
CA THR A 114 4.76 -0.28 4.77
C THR A 114 3.45 0.28 4.23
N SER A 115 2.56 -0.62 3.81
CA SER A 115 1.27 -0.28 3.22
C SER A 115 0.28 -1.43 3.38
N PRO A 116 -1.03 -1.16 3.25
CA PRO A 116 -2.07 -2.20 3.24
C PRO A 116 -1.84 -3.24 2.13
N ASP A 117 -1.14 -2.84 1.06
CA ASP A 117 -0.84 -3.69 -0.08
C ASP A 117 0.16 -4.81 0.26
N ASN A 118 1.02 -4.67 1.27
CA ASN A 118 1.97 -5.74 1.66
C ASN A 118 1.22 -7.04 2.04
N GLY A 119 0.19 -6.92 2.89
CA GLY A 119 -0.66 -8.05 3.28
C GLY A 119 -1.53 -8.52 2.12
N LEU A 120 -2.07 -7.57 1.33
CA LEU A 120 -2.92 -7.90 0.19
C LEU A 120 -2.20 -8.80 -0.81
N ILE A 121 -1.00 -8.45 -1.26
CA ILE A 121 -0.28 -9.27 -2.26
C ILE A 121 0.18 -10.61 -1.70
N LEU A 122 0.44 -10.71 -0.38
CA LEU A 122 0.76 -11.98 0.27
C LEU A 122 -0.43 -12.92 0.16
N PHE A 123 -1.61 -12.48 0.61
CA PHE A 123 -2.80 -13.31 0.62
C PHE A 123 -3.41 -13.49 -0.78
N TRP A 124 -3.17 -12.57 -1.72
CA TRP A 124 -3.46 -12.76 -3.14
C TRP A 124 -2.61 -13.89 -3.73
N SER A 125 -1.31 -13.90 -3.43
CA SER A 125 -0.38 -14.96 -3.86
C SER A 125 -0.69 -16.30 -3.19
N ALA A 126 -1.07 -16.29 -1.91
CA ALA A 126 -1.55 -17.47 -1.19
C ALA A 126 -2.82 -18.04 -1.85
N THR A 127 -3.79 -17.17 -2.17
CA THR A 127 -5.03 -17.57 -2.86
C THR A 127 -4.72 -18.16 -4.23
N LEU A 128 -3.83 -17.53 -5.03
CA LEU A 128 -3.37 -18.06 -6.31
C LEU A 128 -2.78 -19.47 -6.17
N LEU A 129 -1.92 -19.69 -5.18
CA LEU A 129 -1.28 -20.99 -4.94
C LEU A 129 -2.29 -22.06 -4.49
N VAL A 130 -3.14 -21.74 -3.51
CA VAL A 130 -4.14 -22.67 -2.99
C VAL A 130 -5.14 -23.05 -4.09
N ALA A 131 -5.59 -22.07 -4.88
CA ALA A 131 -6.49 -22.32 -6.00
C ALA A 131 -5.79 -23.12 -7.12
N ALA A 132 -4.49 -22.89 -7.35
CA ALA A 132 -3.72 -23.70 -8.28
C ALA A 132 -3.60 -25.17 -7.81
N TRP A 133 -3.49 -25.42 -6.50
CA TRP A 133 -3.53 -26.78 -5.96
C TRP A 133 -4.90 -27.43 -6.02
N GLU A 134 -5.97 -26.65 -5.82
CA GLU A 134 -7.35 -27.12 -5.83
C GLU A 134 -7.84 -27.48 -7.24
N PHE A 135 -7.70 -26.55 -8.18
CA PHE A 135 -8.29 -26.69 -9.52
C PHE A 135 -7.39 -27.46 -10.50
N PHE A 136 -6.08 -27.50 -10.27
CA PHE A 136 -5.12 -28.09 -11.20
C PHE A 136 -4.22 -29.14 -10.52
N PRO A 137 -4.73 -30.25 -9.93
CA PRO A 137 -3.96 -31.30 -9.26
C PRO A 137 -2.85 -31.93 -10.16
N HIS A 138 -1.70 -32.33 -9.58
CA HIS A 138 -0.59 -32.93 -10.37
C HIS A 138 -1.06 -34.30 -10.85
N SER A 139 -0.86 -34.57 -12.12
CA SER A 139 -1.21 -35.82 -12.81
C SER A 139 -0.39 -37.05 -12.38
N GLY A 140 0.37 -36.98 -11.29
CA GLY A 140 1.10 -38.13 -10.70
C GLY A 140 0.20 -39.17 -10.02
N ARG A 141 -1.08 -39.23 -10.40
CA ARG A 141 -2.09 -40.11 -9.80
C ARG A 141 -3.20 -40.48 -10.80
N ILE A 142 -2.93 -40.58 -12.10
CA ILE A 142 -3.94 -41.07 -13.05
C ILE A 142 -3.28 -41.89 -14.17
N GLU A 143 -3.54 -43.20 -14.19
CA GLU A 143 -3.27 -44.15 -15.28
C GLU A 143 -4.45 -44.25 -16.29
N ASP A 144 -5.53 -43.47 -16.12
CA ASP A 144 -6.70 -43.52 -17.00
C ASP A 144 -7.24 -42.12 -17.40
N PRO A 145 -7.08 -41.69 -18.67
CA PRO A 145 -7.53 -40.39 -19.18
C PRO A 145 -9.05 -40.23 -19.26
N MET A 146 -9.83 -41.31 -19.12
CA MET A 146 -11.29 -41.21 -19.15
C MET A 146 -11.86 -40.79 -17.79
N ALA A 147 -12.24 -39.51 -17.70
CA ALA A 147 -13.33 -39.03 -16.84
C ALA A 147 -13.20 -39.26 -15.32
N LYS A 148 -12.38 -38.44 -14.64
CA LYS A 148 -12.81 -37.94 -13.32
C LYS A 148 -13.04 -36.44 -13.38
N ALA A 149 -14.32 -36.07 -13.27
CA ALA A 149 -14.76 -34.70 -13.06
C ALA A 149 -14.00 -34.10 -11.86
N TYR A 150 -13.71 -32.80 -11.93
CA TYR A 150 -13.12 -32.08 -10.80
C TYR A 150 -13.97 -32.30 -9.53
N VAL A 151 -13.30 -32.73 -8.44
CA VAL A 151 -13.92 -32.95 -7.14
C VAL A 151 -13.40 -31.89 -6.16
N PRO A 152 -14.29 -31.01 -5.66
CA PRO A 152 -13.98 -30.05 -4.62
C PRO A 152 -13.32 -30.69 -3.39
N THR A 153 -12.23 -30.09 -2.89
CA THR A 153 -11.55 -30.54 -1.67
C THR A 153 -11.64 -29.51 -0.53
N TRP A 154 -11.17 -29.89 0.66
CA TRP A 154 -11.08 -29.02 1.84
C TRP A 154 -10.29 -27.73 1.58
N ARG A 155 -9.46 -27.67 0.52
CA ARG A 155 -8.72 -26.46 0.14
C ARG A 155 -9.62 -25.29 -0.23
N ILE A 156 -10.89 -25.52 -0.60
CA ILE A 156 -11.86 -24.42 -0.77
C ILE A 156 -12.04 -23.63 0.54
N VAL A 157 -11.98 -24.29 1.70
CA VAL A 157 -12.02 -23.61 3.01
C VAL A 157 -10.81 -22.70 3.20
N LEU A 158 -9.62 -23.16 2.77
CA LEU A 158 -8.43 -22.32 2.76
C LEU A 158 -8.56 -21.12 1.82
N LEU A 159 -9.28 -21.25 0.69
CA LEU A 159 -9.57 -20.10 -0.18
C LEU A 159 -10.44 -19.07 0.53
N GLY A 160 -11.46 -19.50 1.28
CA GLY A 160 -12.25 -18.61 2.13
C GLY A 160 -11.38 -17.85 3.13
N LEU A 161 -10.45 -18.56 3.80
CA LEU A 161 -9.50 -17.96 4.73
C LEU A 161 -8.56 -16.95 4.05
N THR A 162 -7.89 -17.32 2.96
CA THR A 162 -6.91 -16.43 2.31
C THR A 162 -7.57 -15.22 1.66
N VAL A 163 -8.78 -15.35 1.11
CA VAL A 163 -9.55 -14.21 0.59
C VAL A 163 -9.99 -13.28 1.73
N ALA A 164 -10.41 -13.81 2.88
CA ALA A 164 -10.73 -12.99 4.05
C ALA A 164 -9.51 -12.24 4.59
N LEU A 165 -8.36 -12.89 4.67
CA LEU A 165 -7.10 -12.25 5.09
C LEU A 165 -6.63 -11.18 4.10
N ALA A 166 -6.86 -11.37 2.80
CA ALA A 166 -6.67 -10.33 1.79
C ALA A 166 -7.61 -9.13 2.06
N GLY A 167 -8.88 -9.40 2.39
CA GLY A 167 -9.87 -8.40 2.81
C GLY A 167 -9.49 -7.65 4.10
N LEU A 168 -8.92 -8.36 5.09
CA LEU A 168 -8.34 -7.77 6.32
C LEU A 168 -7.03 -7.02 6.08
N SER A 169 -6.48 -7.06 4.87
CA SER A 169 -5.35 -6.22 4.45
C SER A 169 -5.84 -4.99 3.70
N LYS A 170 -6.71 -5.18 2.71
CA LYS A 170 -7.32 -4.10 1.93
C LYS A 170 -8.65 -4.58 1.36
N TYR A 171 -9.62 -3.67 1.26
CA TYR A 171 -10.95 -3.95 0.68
C TYR A 171 -10.90 -4.54 -0.75
N HIS A 172 -9.79 -4.37 -1.45
CA HIS A 172 -9.53 -4.97 -2.75
C HIS A 172 -9.58 -6.53 -2.73
N GLY A 173 -9.37 -7.15 -1.56
CA GLY A 173 -9.53 -8.60 -1.38
C GLY A 173 -10.95 -9.12 -1.68
N PHE A 174 -11.98 -8.28 -1.58
CA PHE A 174 -13.34 -8.68 -1.99
C PHE A 174 -13.44 -8.90 -3.51
N VAL A 175 -12.70 -8.12 -4.31
CA VAL A 175 -12.62 -8.32 -5.76
C VAL A 175 -11.97 -9.66 -6.10
N LEU A 176 -10.95 -10.08 -5.35
CA LEU A 176 -10.35 -11.42 -5.48
C LEU A 176 -11.36 -12.55 -5.23
N GLY A 177 -12.18 -12.42 -4.19
CA GLY A 177 -13.26 -13.39 -3.91
C GLY A 177 -14.28 -13.49 -5.04
N MET A 178 -14.74 -12.33 -5.54
CA MET A 178 -15.66 -12.27 -6.69
C MET A 178 -15.02 -12.85 -7.96
N SER A 179 -13.75 -12.57 -8.21
CA SER A 179 -12.96 -13.14 -9.31
C SER A 179 -12.88 -14.67 -9.27
N LEU A 180 -12.68 -15.24 -8.08
CA LEU A 180 -12.60 -16.69 -7.88
C LEU A 180 -13.96 -17.37 -8.14
N VAL A 181 -15.04 -16.77 -7.65
CA VAL A 181 -16.41 -17.22 -7.93
C VAL A 181 -16.72 -17.11 -9.43
N GLY A 182 -16.34 -15.99 -10.06
CA GLY A 182 -16.48 -15.75 -11.50
C GLY A 182 -15.77 -16.80 -12.35
N PHE A 183 -14.53 -17.16 -11.99
CA PHE A 183 -13.80 -18.26 -12.62
C PHE A 183 -14.56 -19.59 -12.53
N CYS A 184 -15.00 -19.97 -11.32
CA CYS A 184 -15.72 -21.23 -11.12
C CYS A 184 -17.06 -21.27 -11.88
N ALA A 185 -17.75 -20.13 -12.00
CA ALA A 185 -18.99 -20.02 -12.75
C ALA A 185 -18.76 -20.11 -14.27
N ALA A 186 -17.70 -19.47 -14.78
CA ALA A 186 -17.37 -19.40 -16.20
C ALA A 186 -16.97 -20.78 -16.77
N TYR A 187 -16.20 -21.57 -16.02
CA TYR A 187 -15.66 -22.84 -16.50
C TYR A 187 -16.45 -24.04 -15.96
N ARG A 188 -17.15 -24.76 -16.85
CA ARG A 188 -18.07 -25.87 -16.51
C ARG A 188 -17.50 -26.88 -15.50
N PRO A 189 -16.24 -27.36 -15.63
CA PRO A 189 -15.70 -28.35 -14.69
C PRO A 189 -15.64 -27.85 -13.26
N TYR A 190 -15.38 -26.56 -13.03
CA TYR A 190 -15.16 -25.98 -11.70
C TYR A 190 -16.44 -25.49 -11.01
N ARG A 191 -17.60 -25.51 -11.70
CA ARG A 191 -18.91 -25.15 -11.11
C ARG A 191 -19.28 -26.03 -9.91
N ALA A 192 -18.75 -27.25 -9.84
CA ALA A 192 -18.92 -28.15 -8.71
C ALA A 192 -18.39 -27.53 -7.40
N ALA A 193 -17.35 -26.67 -7.46
CA ALA A 193 -16.85 -25.95 -6.29
C ALA A 193 -17.96 -25.13 -5.64
N LEU A 194 -18.71 -24.36 -6.42
CA LEU A 194 -19.76 -23.46 -5.92
C LEU A 194 -20.92 -24.18 -5.21
N ARG A 195 -21.13 -25.47 -5.51
CA ARG A 195 -22.19 -26.30 -4.91
C ARG A 195 -21.67 -27.24 -3.83
N SER A 196 -20.37 -27.20 -3.55
CA SER A 196 -19.73 -28.08 -2.58
C SER A 196 -20.09 -27.69 -1.15
N PRO A 197 -20.24 -28.66 -0.22
CA PRO A 197 -20.32 -28.37 1.21
C PRO A 197 -19.06 -27.63 1.71
N TRP A 198 -17.91 -27.83 1.07
CA TRP A 198 -16.69 -27.09 1.37
C TRP A 198 -16.84 -25.58 1.13
N THR A 199 -17.70 -25.16 0.21
CA THR A 199 -17.97 -23.74 -0.04
C THR A 199 -18.80 -23.12 1.07
N LEU A 200 -19.76 -23.87 1.65
CA LEU A 200 -20.49 -23.39 2.83
C LEU A 200 -19.54 -23.21 4.03
N LEU A 201 -18.63 -24.18 4.25
CA LEU A 201 -17.59 -24.05 5.27
C LEU A 201 -16.63 -22.90 4.98
N ALA A 202 -16.25 -22.69 3.72
CA ALA A 202 -15.40 -21.58 3.30
C ALA A 202 -16.06 -20.22 3.56
N LEU A 203 -17.37 -20.08 3.30
CA LEU A 203 -18.14 -18.88 3.62
C LEU A 203 -18.18 -18.64 5.13
N GLY A 204 -18.39 -19.69 5.93
CA GLY A 204 -18.32 -19.59 7.39
C GLY A 204 -16.96 -19.09 7.88
N VAL A 205 -15.87 -19.70 7.40
CA VAL A 205 -14.50 -19.28 7.74
C VAL A 205 -14.21 -17.86 7.24
N PHE A 206 -14.68 -17.49 6.06
CA PHE A 206 -14.51 -16.15 5.50
C PHE A 206 -15.18 -15.09 6.39
N ILE A 207 -16.43 -15.30 6.78
CA ILE A 207 -17.19 -14.39 7.65
C ILE A 207 -16.53 -14.28 9.03
N LEU A 208 -16.18 -15.42 9.64
CA LEU A 208 -15.53 -15.46 10.95
C LEU A 208 -14.16 -14.76 10.94
N THR A 209 -13.38 -14.95 9.87
CA THR A 209 -12.08 -14.28 9.73
C THR A 209 -12.25 -12.78 9.58
N LEU A 210 -13.25 -12.30 8.84
CA LEU A 210 -13.53 -10.88 8.70
C LEU A 210 -14.22 -10.26 9.94
N PHE A 211 -14.52 -11.03 10.98
CA PHE A 211 -15.23 -10.54 12.16
C PHE A 211 -14.64 -9.24 12.77
N PRO A 212 -13.31 -9.06 12.93
CA PRO A 212 -12.74 -7.81 13.44
C PRO A 212 -13.16 -6.57 12.65
N LEU A 213 -13.19 -6.69 11.32
CA LEU A 213 -13.59 -5.62 10.40
C LEU A 213 -15.06 -5.22 10.60
N TRP A 214 -15.94 -6.22 10.61
CA TRP A 214 -17.39 -6.01 10.72
C TRP A 214 -17.78 -5.49 12.09
N TYR A 215 -17.23 -6.09 13.14
CA TYR A 215 -17.53 -5.71 14.51
C TYR A 215 -17.10 -4.27 14.77
N TRP A 216 -15.85 -3.91 14.43
CA TRP A 216 -15.36 -2.54 14.62
C TRP A 216 -16.21 -1.52 13.86
N ASN A 217 -16.53 -1.78 12.59
CA ASN A 217 -17.35 -0.85 11.82
C ASN A 217 -18.78 -0.71 12.38
N SER A 218 -19.37 -1.79 12.92
CA SER A 218 -20.69 -1.73 13.55
C SER A 218 -20.73 -0.83 14.79
N GLN A 219 -19.58 -0.66 15.46
CA GLN A 219 -19.43 0.22 16.62
C GLN A 219 -19.07 1.67 16.24
N ASN A 220 -18.74 1.93 14.97
CA ASN A 220 -18.20 3.19 14.49
C ASN A 220 -18.96 3.68 13.23
N ASP A 221 -20.29 3.53 13.24
CA ASP A 221 -21.21 4.03 12.20
C ASP A 221 -20.85 3.65 10.76
N TRP A 222 -20.20 2.48 10.60
CA TRP A 222 -19.72 1.97 9.31
C TRP A 222 -18.80 2.97 8.59
N ILE A 223 -18.08 3.81 9.33
CA ILE A 223 -17.32 4.94 8.81
C ILE A 223 -16.32 4.53 7.72
N SER A 224 -15.64 3.39 7.87
CA SER A 224 -14.66 2.95 6.88
C SER A 224 -15.31 2.63 5.53
N PHE A 225 -16.48 2.00 5.55
CA PHE A 225 -17.21 1.72 4.31
C PHE A 225 -17.76 2.99 3.68
N ARG A 226 -18.28 3.92 4.50
CA ARG A 226 -18.74 5.24 4.02
C ARG A 226 -17.60 6.02 3.38
N PHE A 227 -16.41 5.96 3.96
CA PHE A 227 -15.21 6.57 3.42
C PHE A 227 -14.84 5.96 2.06
N GLN A 228 -14.71 4.64 1.99
CA GLN A 228 -14.27 3.94 0.77
C GLN A 228 -15.28 3.98 -0.39
N LEU A 229 -16.58 4.06 -0.09
CA LEU A 229 -17.65 4.01 -1.10
C LEU A 229 -18.13 5.40 -1.56
N GLY A 230 -17.95 6.44 -0.75
CA GLY A 230 -18.50 7.78 -1.03
C GLY A 230 -17.52 8.90 -0.67
N MET A 231 -17.25 9.09 0.63
CA MET A 231 -16.61 10.33 1.12
C MET A 231 -15.21 10.57 0.53
N ARG A 232 -14.46 9.51 0.21
CA ARG A 232 -13.14 9.62 -0.43
C ARG A 232 -13.19 10.34 -1.79
N PHE A 233 -14.35 10.40 -2.41
CA PHE A 233 -14.57 10.95 -3.76
C PHE A 233 -15.37 12.26 -3.78
N ASP A 234 -15.89 12.72 -2.64
CA ASP A 234 -16.78 13.88 -2.55
C ASP A 234 -16.02 15.23 -2.42
N GLY A 235 -14.69 15.21 -2.26
CA GLY A 235 -13.85 16.39 -2.07
C GLY A 235 -13.39 17.11 -3.34
N GLY A 236 -13.71 16.59 -4.54
CA GLY A 236 -13.36 17.20 -5.83
C GLY A 236 -14.49 18.07 -6.39
N THR A 237 -14.17 19.28 -6.84
CA THR A 237 -15.10 20.19 -7.52
C THR A 237 -15.74 19.52 -8.75
N GLU A 238 -17.07 19.52 -8.77
CA GLU A 238 -17.99 19.01 -9.81
C GLU A 238 -17.92 17.52 -10.13
N SER A 239 -19.10 16.89 -10.15
CA SER A 239 -19.30 15.54 -10.69
C SER A 239 -19.00 15.54 -12.20
N SER A 240 -17.73 15.45 -12.57
CA SER A 240 -17.37 15.33 -13.97
C SER A 240 -17.87 13.97 -14.49
N GLY A 241 -18.58 13.99 -15.61
CA GLY A 241 -18.98 12.76 -16.29
C GLY A 241 -17.75 11.92 -16.67
N PHE A 242 -17.96 10.66 -17.04
CA PHE A 242 -16.87 9.79 -17.45
C PHE A 242 -16.06 10.40 -18.62
N SER A 243 -14.75 10.53 -18.43
CA SER A 243 -13.79 11.04 -19.41
C SER A 243 -12.84 9.94 -19.87
N LEU A 244 -12.94 9.58 -21.15
CA LEU A 244 -12.00 8.64 -21.78
C LEU A 244 -10.56 9.17 -21.73
N GLY A 245 -10.37 10.49 -21.85
CA GLY A 245 -9.05 11.13 -21.77
C GLY A 245 -8.41 10.95 -20.40
N GLN A 246 -9.17 11.13 -19.32
CA GLN A 246 -8.70 10.86 -17.96
C GLN A 246 -8.37 9.38 -17.76
N MET A 247 -9.22 8.48 -18.25
CA MET A 247 -8.99 7.04 -18.20
C MET A 247 -7.68 6.64 -18.89
N VAL A 248 -7.42 7.16 -20.10
CA VAL A 248 -6.19 6.91 -20.85
C VAL A 248 -4.99 7.54 -20.15
N GLY A 249 -5.13 8.77 -19.61
CA GLY A 249 -4.09 9.43 -18.81
C GLY A 249 -3.70 8.60 -17.59
N TYR A 250 -4.68 8.10 -16.84
CA TYR A 250 -4.46 7.19 -15.72
C TYR A 250 -3.78 5.88 -16.15
N TRP A 251 -4.21 5.28 -17.27
CA TRP A 251 -3.59 4.07 -17.79
C TRP A 251 -2.13 4.30 -18.18
N LEU A 252 -1.81 5.43 -18.82
CA LEU A 252 -0.43 5.81 -19.12
C LEU A 252 0.40 6.01 -17.86
N LEU A 253 -0.14 6.72 -16.87
CA LEU A 253 0.48 6.90 -15.56
C LEU A 253 0.77 5.54 -14.89
N SER A 254 -0.20 4.63 -14.89
CA SER A 254 -0.02 3.27 -14.37
C SER A 254 1.11 2.52 -15.07
N ASN A 255 1.31 2.72 -16.37
CA ASN A 255 2.43 2.13 -17.10
C ASN A 255 3.80 2.74 -16.73
N VAL A 256 3.84 4.02 -16.32
CA VAL A 256 5.06 4.63 -15.75
C VAL A 256 5.44 3.93 -14.45
N TYR A 257 4.48 3.74 -13.53
CA TYR A 257 4.69 3.02 -12.26
C TYR A 257 5.06 1.54 -12.45
N LEU A 258 4.51 0.91 -13.50
CA LEU A 258 4.86 -0.46 -13.90
C LEU A 258 6.23 -0.59 -14.56
N PHE A 259 6.92 0.53 -14.81
CA PHE A 259 8.04 0.65 -15.74
C PHE A 259 7.61 0.36 -17.19
N PRO A 260 7.61 1.33 -18.12
CA PRO A 260 6.98 1.19 -19.44
C PRO A 260 7.43 -0.02 -20.26
N LEU A 261 8.71 -0.41 -20.14
CA LEU A 261 9.24 -1.59 -20.84
C LEU A 261 8.66 -2.92 -20.34
N ILE A 262 7.95 -2.94 -19.21
CA ILE A 262 7.23 -4.09 -18.67
C ILE A 262 5.71 -3.85 -18.73
N GLY A 263 5.25 -2.65 -18.39
CA GLY A 263 3.83 -2.28 -18.39
C GLY A 263 3.13 -2.51 -19.74
N PHE A 264 3.68 -2.02 -20.85
CA PHE A 264 3.07 -2.20 -22.16
C PHE A 264 3.04 -3.68 -22.61
N PRO A 265 4.13 -4.47 -22.49
CA PRO A 265 4.07 -5.91 -22.72
C PRO A 265 3.07 -6.64 -21.83
N LEU A 266 2.91 -6.22 -20.57
CA LEU A 266 1.94 -6.80 -19.63
C LEU A 266 0.51 -6.64 -20.15
N TRP A 267 0.13 -5.42 -20.56
CA TRP A 267 -1.19 -5.16 -21.15
C TRP A 267 -1.39 -5.86 -22.49
N TRP A 268 -0.37 -5.92 -23.34
CA TRP A 268 -0.41 -6.67 -24.60
C TRP A 268 -0.67 -8.17 -24.36
N VAL A 269 0.01 -8.78 -23.39
CA VAL A 269 -0.21 -10.18 -23.04
C VAL A 269 -1.59 -10.39 -22.44
N ALA A 270 -2.04 -9.52 -21.53
CA ALA A 270 -3.41 -9.57 -21.01
C ALA A 270 -4.44 -9.54 -22.14
N ALA A 271 -4.35 -8.59 -23.07
CA ALA A 271 -5.27 -8.47 -24.21
C ALA A 271 -5.22 -9.70 -25.13
N ARG A 272 -4.02 -10.18 -25.47
CA ARG A 272 -3.83 -11.36 -26.33
C ARG A 272 -4.43 -12.62 -25.71
N GLN A 273 -4.23 -12.83 -24.40
CA GLN A 273 -4.76 -14.01 -23.71
C GLN A 273 -6.28 -13.91 -23.54
N SER A 274 -6.83 -12.72 -23.27
CA SER A 274 -8.28 -12.49 -23.26
C SER A 274 -8.91 -12.80 -24.62
N ALA A 275 -8.29 -12.37 -25.73
CA ALA A 275 -8.76 -12.68 -27.07
C ALA A 275 -8.75 -14.20 -27.34
N LYS A 276 -7.72 -14.92 -26.90
CA LYS A 276 -7.67 -16.38 -26.97
C LYS A 276 -8.78 -17.05 -26.17
N GLN A 277 -9.10 -16.56 -24.96
CA GLN A 277 -10.22 -17.08 -24.16
C GLN A 277 -11.57 -16.83 -24.86
N ALA A 278 -11.77 -15.65 -25.44
CA ALA A 278 -12.98 -15.34 -26.19
C ALA A 278 -13.16 -16.25 -27.42
N MET A 279 -12.08 -16.53 -28.15
CA MET A 279 -12.09 -17.48 -29.28
C MET A 279 -12.38 -18.91 -28.81
N PHE A 280 -11.74 -19.34 -27.71
CA PHE A 280 -11.97 -20.66 -27.11
C PHE A 280 -13.43 -20.86 -26.69
N TRP A 281 -14.09 -19.84 -26.11
CA TRP A 281 -15.51 -19.91 -25.76
C TRP A 281 -16.45 -19.98 -26.97
N ARG A 282 -16.04 -19.45 -28.13
CA ARG A 282 -16.82 -19.51 -29.38
C ARG A 282 -16.64 -20.83 -30.13
N SER A 283 -15.45 -21.41 -30.11
CA SER A 283 -15.16 -22.67 -30.81
C SER A 283 -14.19 -23.55 -30.01
N PRO A 284 -14.69 -24.39 -29.09
CA PRO A 284 -13.87 -25.29 -28.28
C PRO A 284 -13.57 -26.57 -29.07
N SER A 285 -12.71 -26.48 -30.10
CA SER A 285 -12.21 -27.62 -30.88
C SER A 285 -10.74 -27.88 -30.59
N LEU A 286 -10.40 -28.18 -29.33
CA LEU A 286 -9.02 -28.37 -28.87
C LEU A 286 -8.83 -29.73 -28.21
N GLY A 287 -7.60 -30.24 -28.23
CA GLY A 287 -7.25 -31.44 -27.47
C GLY A 287 -7.22 -31.21 -25.96
N ASP A 288 -7.30 -32.26 -25.16
CA ASP A 288 -7.44 -32.17 -23.69
C ASP A 288 -6.31 -31.37 -23.01
N HIS A 289 -5.07 -31.53 -23.47
CA HIS A 289 -3.93 -30.76 -22.97
C HIS A 289 -4.05 -29.27 -23.23
N GLU A 290 -4.53 -28.89 -24.41
CA GLU A 290 -4.71 -27.49 -24.79
C GLU A 290 -5.85 -26.86 -23.97
N VAL A 291 -6.94 -27.60 -23.74
CA VAL A 291 -8.05 -27.16 -22.89
C VAL A 291 -7.57 -26.84 -21.46
N GLN A 292 -6.72 -27.68 -20.87
CA GLN A 292 -6.18 -27.44 -19.54
C GLN A 292 -5.29 -26.19 -19.48
N GLU A 293 -4.46 -25.96 -20.50
CA GLU A 293 -3.67 -24.72 -20.61
C GLU A 293 -4.57 -23.48 -20.73
N HIS A 294 -5.66 -23.58 -21.49
CA HIS A 294 -6.66 -22.51 -21.56
C HIS A 294 -7.32 -22.24 -20.21
N TYR A 295 -7.62 -23.27 -19.41
CA TYR A 295 -8.19 -23.09 -18.09
C TYR A 295 -7.21 -22.42 -17.12
N LYS A 296 -5.92 -22.78 -17.15
CA LYS A 296 -4.88 -22.13 -16.34
C LYS A 296 -4.71 -20.66 -16.71
N GLN A 297 -4.68 -20.35 -18.01
CA GLN A 297 -4.61 -18.97 -18.49
C GLN A 297 -5.85 -18.18 -18.09
N GLY A 298 -7.03 -18.75 -18.29
CA GLY A 298 -8.31 -18.18 -17.88
C GLY A 298 -8.40 -17.91 -16.39
N PHE A 299 -7.90 -18.84 -15.57
CA PHE A 299 -7.78 -18.69 -14.12
C PHE A 299 -6.97 -17.45 -13.74
N VAL A 300 -5.76 -17.30 -14.28
CA VAL A 300 -4.92 -16.12 -14.01
C VAL A 300 -5.61 -14.82 -14.45
N LEU A 301 -6.28 -14.83 -15.61
CA LEU A 301 -7.04 -13.67 -16.09
C LEU A 301 -8.21 -13.32 -15.17
N TRP A 302 -9.00 -14.30 -14.71
CA TRP A 302 -10.11 -14.04 -13.78
C TRP A 302 -9.64 -13.44 -12.46
N LEU A 303 -8.51 -13.93 -11.92
CA LEU A 303 -7.92 -13.41 -10.69
C LEU A 303 -7.12 -12.12 -10.89
N SER A 304 -7.10 -11.52 -12.09
CA SER A 304 -6.29 -10.33 -12.35
C SER A 304 -7.03 -9.21 -13.10
N LEU A 305 -7.72 -9.54 -14.18
CA LEU A 305 -8.39 -8.56 -15.04
C LEU A 305 -9.49 -7.78 -14.33
N PRO A 306 -10.37 -8.38 -13.50
CA PRO A 306 -11.46 -7.62 -12.88
C PRO A 306 -10.97 -6.42 -12.09
N ILE A 307 -9.93 -6.58 -11.27
CA ILE A 307 -9.36 -5.47 -10.50
C ILE A 307 -8.59 -4.47 -11.39
N MET A 308 -7.84 -4.96 -12.39
CA MET A 308 -7.14 -4.09 -13.34
C MET A 308 -8.10 -3.20 -14.13
N LEU A 309 -9.16 -3.79 -14.68
CA LEU A 309 -10.13 -3.10 -15.50
C LEU A 309 -11.02 -2.19 -14.65
N LEU A 310 -11.46 -2.63 -13.47
CA LEU A 310 -12.28 -1.82 -12.57
C LEU A 310 -11.61 -0.47 -12.27
N PHE A 311 -10.35 -0.49 -11.82
CA PHE A 311 -9.65 0.75 -11.45
C PHE A 311 -9.15 1.55 -12.65
N THR A 312 -8.83 0.89 -13.77
CA THR A 312 -8.53 1.61 -15.01
C THR A 312 -9.76 2.38 -15.50
N LEU A 313 -10.94 1.75 -15.49
CA LEU A 313 -12.20 2.41 -15.86
C LEU A 313 -12.56 3.51 -14.86
N LEU A 314 -12.41 3.26 -13.56
CA LEU A 314 -12.72 4.26 -12.54
C LEU A 314 -11.82 5.50 -12.63
N GLY A 315 -10.59 5.35 -13.14
CA GLY A 315 -9.68 6.46 -13.47
C GLY A 315 -10.21 7.43 -14.54
N GLY A 316 -11.28 7.08 -15.25
CA GLY A 316 -12.02 7.99 -16.12
C GLY A 316 -13.06 8.86 -15.41
N LYS A 317 -13.30 8.64 -14.11
CA LYS A 317 -14.29 9.38 -13.32
C LYS A 317 -13.68 10.01 -12.07
N GLN A 318 -12.68 9.35 -11.49
CA GLN A 318 -12.09 9.69 -10.20
C GLN A 318 -10.58 9.68 -10.33
N GLN A 319 -9.88 10.42 -9.48
CA GLN A 319 -8.46 10.21 -9.29
C GLN A 319 -8.26 8.87 -8.58
N ILE A 320 -7.37 8.04 -9.13
CA ILE A 320 -7.11 6.69 -8.65
C ILE A 320 -5.61 6.54 -8.47
N LEU A 321 -5.19 5.96 -7.34
CA LEU A 321 -3.78 5.66 -7.12
C LEU A 321 -3.35 4.45 -7.99
N PRO A 322 -2.19 4.52 -8.68
CA PRO A 322 -1.68 3.41 -9.49
C PRO A 322 -1.47 2.09 -8.75
N ALA A 323 -1.41 2.13 -7.40
CA ALA A 323 -1.34 0.95 -6.55
C ALA A 323 -2.64 0.12 -6.50
N TRP A 324 -3.80 0.70 -6.81
CA TRP A 324 -5.10 0.01 -6.68
C TRP A 324 -5.28 -1.18 -7.65
N PRO A 325 -4.98 -1.08 -8.97
CA PRO A 325 -5.02 -2.23 -9.88
C PRO A 325 -3.85 -3.21 -9.71
N ALA A 326 -2.87 -2.89 -8.87
CA ALA A 326 -1.60 -3.58 -8.79
C ALA A 326 -1.68 -5.09 -8.48
N PRO A 327 -2.62 -5.60 -7.66
CA PRO A 327 -2.77 -7.05 -7.47
C PRO A 327 -3.10 -7.80 -8.76
N GLY A 328 -3.79 -7.16 -9.70
CA GLY A 328 -4.03 -7.76 -11.00
C GLY A 328 -2.80 -7.73 -11.90
N TYR A 329 -2.04 -6.63 -11.91
CA TYR A 329 -0.73 -6.61 -12.59
C TYR A 329 0.22 -7.69 -12.06
N TRP A 330 0.17 -7.94 -10.75
CA TRP A 330 0.94 -8.98 -10.06
C TRP A 330 0.59 -10.38 -10.58
N GLY A 331 -0.70 -10.68 -10.77
CA GLY A 331 -1.16 -11.93 -11.36
C GLY A 331 -0.82 -12.07 -12.86
N ILE A 332 -1.04 -11.03 -13.66
CA ILE A 332 -0.71 -11.05 -15.11
C ILE A 332 0.79 -11.24 -15.36
N ALA A 333 1.65 -10.84 -14.42
CA ALA A 333 3.09 -11.09 -14.52
C ALA A 333 3.42 -12.58 -14.76
N ILE A 334 2.59 -13.51 -14.31
CA ILE A 334 2.73 -14.95 -14.59
C ILE A 334 2.59 -15.24 -16.09
N LEU A 335 1.55 -14.67 -16.73
CA LEU A 335 1.31 -14.85 -18.17
C LEU A 335 2.37 -14.12 -18.99
N LEU A 336 2.80 -12.93 -18.55
CA LEU A 336 3.91 -12.21 -19.17
C LEU A 336 5.18 -13.06 -19.09
N ALA A 337 5.51 -13.65 -17.95
CA ALA A 337 6.66 -14.52 -17.79
C ALA A 337 6.65 -15.72 -18.74
N ALA A 338 5.50 -16.38 -18.89
CA ALA A 338 5.35 -17.47 -19.87
C ALA A 338 5.60 -16.98 -21.29
N GLN A 339 5.07 -15.82 -21.67
CA GLN A 339 5.29 -15.23 -22.99
C GLN A 339 6.74 -14.78 -23.22
N VAL A 340 7.41 -14.25 -22.18
CA VAL A 340 8.81 -13.84 -22.24
C VAL A 340 9.73 -15.04 -22.47
N LEU A 341 9.42 -16.21 -21.91
CA LEU A 341 10.19 -17.43 -22.18
C LEU A 341 10.08 -17.88 -23.64
N VAL A 342 8.90 -17.72 -24.26
CA VAL A 342 8.72 -17.94 -25.70
C VAL A 342 9.59 -16.95 -26.48
N TRP A 343 9.51 -15.65 -26.19
CA TRP A 343 10.36 -14.64 -26.86
C TRP A 343 11.85 -14.87 -26.64
N ARG A 344 12.25 -15.41 -25.47
CA ARG A 344 13.65 -15.72 -25.16
C ARG A 344 14.17 -16.87 -26.00
N ARG A 345 13.33 -17.84 -26.38
CA ARG A 345 13.72 -18.92 -27.29
C ARG A 345 14.12 -18.36 -28.65
N ASP A 346 13.34 -17.41 -29.17
CA ASP A 346 13.55 -16.84 -30.50
C ASP A 346 14.63 -15.74 -30.51
N ARG A 347 14.69 -14.93 -29.45
CA ARG A 347 15.54 -13.74 -29.34
C ARG A 347 16.28 -13.68 -27.98
N PRO A 348 17.14 -14.65 -27.64
CA PRO A 348 17.73 -14.78 -26.31
C PRO A 348 18.58 -13.60 -25.88
N ARG A 349 19.37 -13.02 -26.80
CA ARG A 349 20.22 -11.85 -26.52
C ARG A 349 19.41 -10.60 -26.23
N LEU A 350 18.30 -10.40 -26.94
CA LEU A 350 17.41 -9.24 -26.77
C LEU A 350 16.74 -9.29 -25.39
N ILE A 351 16.12 -10.42 -25.04
CA ILE A 351 15.47 -10.58 -23.73
C ILE A 351 16.46 -10.46 -22.59
N ARG A 352 17.68 -11.01 -22.73
CA ARG A 352 18.72 -10.84 -21.71
C ARG A 352 19.11 -9.38 -21.53
N ARG A 353 19.33 -8.63 -22.63
CA ARG A 353 19.67 -7.20 -22.57
C ARG A 353 18.54 -6.36 -22.00
N TRP A 354 17.30 -6.68 -22.34
CA TRP A 354 16.13 -6.01 -21.78
C TRP A 354 16.05 -6.18 -20.26
N LEU A 355 16.11 -7.42 -19.74
CA LEU A 355 16.00 -7.66 -18.30
C LEU A 355 17.18 -7.07 -17.51
N TRP A 356 18.42 -7.31 -17.96
CA TRP A 356 19.62 -6.77 -17.30
C TRP A 356 19.73 -5.25 -17.42
N GLY A 357 19.43 -4.71 -18.59
CA GLY A 357 19.42 -3.27 -18.81
C GLY A 357 18.37 -2.56 -17.97
N SER A 358 17.18 -3.16 -17.83
CA SER A 358 16.13 -2.66 -16.93
C SER A 358 16.59 -2.67 -15.47
N GLY A 359 17.20 -3.78 -15.02
CA GLY A 359 17.73 -3.88 -13.65
C GLY A 359 18.83 -2.87 -13.36
N LEU A 360 19.79 -2.70 -14.29
CA LEU A 360 20.86 -1.71 -14.16
C LEU A 360 20.30 -0.30 -14.16
N PHE A 361 19.38 0.03 -15.06
CA PHE A 361 18.75 1.34 -15.14
C PHE A 361 18.00 1.68 -13.85
N LEU A 362 17.13 0.79 -13.38
CA LEU A 362 16.34 1.00 -12.17
C LEU A 362 17.21 1.05 -10.91
N GLY A 363 18.23 0.19 -10.83
CA GLY A 363 19.20 0.21 -9.72
C GLY A 363 19.98 1.52 -9.67
N SER A 364 20.47 2.01 -10.81
CA SER A 364 21.16 3.30 -10.91
C SER A 364 20.22 4.47 -10.59
N LEU A 365 18.99 4.46 -11.12
CA LEU A 365 17.99 5.49 -10.84
C LEU A 365 17.66 5.54 -9.34
N SER A 366 17.44 4.39 -8.71
CA SER A 366 17.19 4.32 -7.26
C SER A 366 18.39 4.79 -6.45
N MET A 367 19.61 4.45 -6.86
CA MET A 367 20.82 4.94 -6.20
C MET A 367 20.91 6.47 -6.25
N VAL A 368 20.71 7.07 -7.43
CA VAL A 368 20.71 8.53 -7.59
C VAL A 368 19.61 9.18 -6.76
N ALA A 369 18.39 8.63 -6.76
CA ALA A 369 17.29 9.13 -5.95
C ALA A 369 17.61 9.08 -4.45
N LEU A 370 18.19 7.98 -3.95
CA LEU A 370 18.60 7.85 -2.55
C LEU A 370 19.72 8.82 -2.16
N LEU A 371 20.73 8.97 -3.02
CA LEU A 371 21.79 9.96 -2.81
C LEU A 371 21.22 11.38 -2.79
N HIS A 372 20.23 11.68 -3.62
CA HIS A 372 19.58 12.97 -3.62
C HIS A 372 18.76 13.20 -2.36
N LEU A 373 17.95 12.23 -1.94
CA LEU A 373 17.16 12.32 -0.71
C LEU A 373 18.03 12.50 0.54
N LYS A 374 19.18 11.82 0.63
CA LYS A 374 20.04 11.86 1.81
C LYS A 374 21.07 12.99 1.82
N LEU A 375 21.70 13.27 0.68
CA LEU A 375 22.82 14.22 0.58
C LEU A 375 22.46 15.48 -0.21
N GLY A 376 21.35 15.49 -0.94
CA GLY A 376 21.03 16.61 -1.81
C GLY A 376 21.93 16.68 -3.04
N VAL A 377 22.34 15.56 -3.63
CA VAL A 377 23.29 15.58 -4.78
C VAL A 377 22.75 16.29 -6.03
N LEU A 378 21.43 16.39 -6.20
CA LEU A 378 20.81 17.19 -7.26
C LEU A 378 20.23 18.52 -6.76
N GLN A 379 20.32 18.80 -5.46
CA GLN A 379 19.78 20.01 -4.82
C GLN A 379 20.69 21.23 -5.10
N LYS A 380 20.08 22.40 -5.21
CA LYS A 380 20.76 23.70 -5.36
C LYS A 380 20.22 24.72 -4.35
N PRO A 381 21.04 25.25 -3.42
CA PRO A 381 22.42 24.88 -3.15
C PRO A 381 22.54 23.52 -2.44
N SER A 382 23.72 22.90 -2.51
CA SER A 382 24.09 21.77 -1.66
C SER A 382 25.61 21.61 -1.63
N THR A 383 26.15 21.27 -0.47
CA THR A 383 27.56 20.92 -0.25
C THR A 383 27.98 19.71 -1.08
N TYR A 384 27.03 18.82 -1.41
CA TYR A 384 27.26 17.60 -2.19
C TYR A 384 26.71 17.69 -3.62
N ALA A 385 26.40 18.89 -4.10
CA ALA A 385 25.78 19.12 -5.39
C ALA A 385 26.66 18.62 -6.55
N LEU A 386 26.18 17.61 -7.27
CA LEU A 386 26.74 17.22 -8.55
C LEU A 386 26.41 18.30 -9.58
N PHE A 387 27.41 18.73 -10.35
CA PHE A 387 27.28 19.77 -11.37
C PHE A 387 26.70 21.11 -10.86
N GLY A 388 26.90 21.43 -9.57
CA GLY A 388 26.39 22.66 -8.96
C GLY A 388 24.89 22.63 -8.63
N GLY A 389 24.24 21.47 -8.75
CA GLY A 389 22.83 21.27 -8.39
C GLY A 389 21.88 21.59 -9.56
N LEU A 390 20.79 20.83 -9.64
CA LEU A 390 19.82 20.93 -10.73
C LEU A 390 18.48 21.52 -10.27
N VAL A 391 18.07 21.27 -9.03
CA VAL A 391 16.74 21.61 -8.52
C VAL A 391 16.88 22.53 -7.29
N PRO A 392 16.33 23.75 -7.33
CA PRO A 392 16.25 24.63 -6.16
C PRO A 392 15.49 23.96 -5.01
N VAL A 393 15.85 24.25 -3.76
CA VAL A 393 15.20 23.66 -2.57
C VAL A 393 13.68 23.88 -2.60
N GLU A 394 13.23 25.05 -3.03
CA GLU A 394 11.82 25.44 -3.08
C GLU A 394 11.02 24.69 -4.14
N GLN A 395 11.69 24.08 -5.12
CA GLN A 395 11.09 23.30 -6.21
C GLN A 395 11.37 21.80 -6.09
N ASP A 396 12.12 21.40 -5.07
CA ASP A 396 12.53 20.03 -4.86
C ASP A 396 11.45 19.27 -4.09
N GLY A 397 10.58 18.56 -4.80
CA GLY A 397 9.52 17.76 -4.18
C GLY A 397 10.01 16.65 -3.23
N SER A 398 11.31 16.38 -3.17
CA SER A 398 11.87 15.45 -2.18
C SER A 398 11.95 16.04 -0.76
N THR A 399 11.73 17.35 -0.59
CA THR A 399 11.67 18.01 0.73
C THR A 399 10.39 17.72 1.51
N GLU A 400 9.35 17.22 0.82
CA GLU A 400 8.09 16.77 1.44
C GLU A 400 8.30 15.60 2.43
N LEU A 401 9.36 14.81 2.25
CA LEU A 401 9.67 13.70 3.16
C LEU A 401 10.51 14.18 4.35
N ILE A 402 10.00 13.95 5.56
CA ILE A 402 10.63 14.38 6.80
C ILE A 402 11.67 13.35 7.31
N ASP A 403 12.92 13.79 7.53
CA ASP A 403 13.91 12.99 8.26
C ASP A 403 13.58 12.96 9.76
N THR A 404 12.74 11.99 10.16
CA THR A 404 12.36 11.76 11.56
C THR A 404 13.55 11.51 12.50
N SER A 405 14.70 11.05 11.97
CA SER A 405 15.90 10.82 12.78
C SER A 405 16.67 12.12 13.03
N GLN A 406 16.68 13.02 12.05
CA GLN A 406 17.17 14.39 12.26
C GLN A 406 16.23 15.17 13.17
N LEU A 407 14.90 15.12 12.93
CA LEU A 407 13.91 15.83 13.74
C LEU A 407 14.00 15.44 15.21
N LYS A 408 14.11 14.13 15.52
CA LYS A 408 14.33 13.61 16.88
C LYS A 408 15.58 14.20 17.54
N ARG A 409 16.72 14.20 16.84
CA ARG A 409 17.96 14.79 17.37
C ARG A 409 17.77 16.27 17.67
N ARG A 410 17.14 17.01 16.75
CA ARG A 410 16.89 18.45 16.93
C ARG A 410 15.94 18.75 18.10
N PHE A 411 14.90 17.94 18.31
CA PHE A 411 14.04 18.07 19.49
C PHE A 411 14.78 17.77 20.81
N ALA A 412 15.79 16.90 20.79
CA ALA A 412 16.63 16.64 21.95
C ALA A 412 17.66 17.76 22.19
N ASP A 413 18.20 18.34 21.13
CA ASP A 413 19.30 19.30 21.18
C ASP A 413 18.85 20.74 21.47
N ILE A 414 17.59 21.10 21.19
CA ILE A 414 17.02 22.43 21.44
C ILE A 414 16.39 22.45 22.86
N PRO A 415 17.03 23.10 23.86
CA PRO A 415 16.61 22.98 25.26
C PRO A 415 15.18 23.43 25.52
N GLU A 416 14.72 24.50 24.86
CA GLU A 416 13.38 25.06 25.04
C GLU A 416 12.29 24.06 24.59
N ILE A 417 12.53 23.38 23.46
CA ILE A 417 11.60 22.37 22.93
C ILE A 417 11.67 21.10 23.77
N ARG A 418 12.86 20.69 24.19
CA ARG A 418 13.03 19.54 25.07
C ARG A 418 12.28 19.71 26.38
N ALA A 419 12.46 20.87 27.04
CA ALA A 419 11.78 21.20 28.27
C ALA A 419 10.26 21.23 28.08
N ALA A 420 9.77 21.87 27.01
CA ALA A 420 8.34 21.93 26.76
C ALA A 420 7.72 20.54 26.50
N LEU A 421 8.43 19.64 25.81
CA LEU A 421 7.99 18.25 25.64
C LEU A 421 7.87 17.49 26.96
N ASP A 422 8.68 17.81 27.97
CA ASP A 422 8.61 17.18 29.30
C ASP A 422 7.49 17.79 30.18
N GLU A 423 6.93 18.96 29.80
CA GLU A 423 5.92 19.70 30.57
C GLU A 423 4.47 19.56 30.08
N VAL A 424 4.25 19.30 28.78
CA VAL A 424 2.91 19.27 28.19
C VAL A 424 2.23 17.91 28.33
N GLY A 425 0.89 17.89 28.24
CA GLY A 425 0.09 16.68 28.28
C GLY A 425 -0.07 15.96 26.93
N PHE A 426 0.04 16.69 25.82
CA PHE A 426 -0.15 16.16 24.47
C PHE A 426 0.51 17.03 23.39
N VAL A 427 0.69 16.45 22.20
CA VAL A 427 1.10 17.16 20.99
C VAL A 427 -0.03 17.12 19.98
N PHE A 428 -0.27 18.21 19.25
CA PHE A 428 -1.22 18.24 18.16
C PHE A 428 -0.67 18.91 16.91
N THR A 429 -1.29 18.62 15.78
CA THR A 429 -0.96 19.19 14.47
C THR A 429 -2.23 19.46 13.66
N ASN A 430 -2.11 20.17 12.54
CA ASN A 430 -3.23 20.54 11.68
C ASN A 430 -3.55 19.52 10.58
N GLU A 431 -2.67 18.54 10.35
CA GLU A 431 -2.83 17.51 9.32
C GLU A 431 -2.61 16.10 9.87
N TYR A 432 -3.48 15.15 9.51
CA TYR A 432 -3.38 13.78 10.02
C TYR A 432 -2.03 13.11 9.68
N TYR A 433 -1.50 13.35 8.49
CA TYR A 433 -0.26 12.70 8.05
C TYR A 433 0.98 13.18 8.81
N LEU A 434 0.94 14.37 9.42
CA LEU A 434 2.03 14.92 10.22
C LEU A 434 2.13 14.25 11.60
N GLY A 435 1.00 13.82 12.17
CA GLY A 435 0.97 13.24 13.51
C GLY A 435 1.88 12.01 13.64
N GLY A 436 1.97 11.20 12.58
CA GLY A 436 2.88 10.06 12.50
C GLY A 436 4.35 10.46 12.58
N TYR A 437 4.75 11.49 11.84
CA TYR A 437 6.14 11.98 11.85
C TYR A 437 6.54 12.52 13.21
N PHE A 438 5.68 13.34 13.82
CA PHE A 438 5.95 13.89 15.15
C PHE A 438 5.99 12.79 16.21
N ALA A 439 5.07 11.82 16.17
CA ALA A 439 5.10 10.69 17.09
C ALA A 439 6.38 9.84 16.97
N MET A 440 6.87 9.61 15.75
CA MET A 440 8.15 8.93 15.52
C MET A 440 9.36 9.75 16.02
N ALA A 441 9.27 11.08 15.93
CA ALA A 441 10.35 12.00 16.27
C ALA A 441 10.46 12.25 17.78
N ILE A 442 9.33 12.33 18.51
CA ILE A 442 9.35 12.55 19.96
C ILE A 442 9.67 11.27 20.74
N HIS A 443 9.42 10.07 20.20
CA HIS A 443 9.78 8.84 20.89
C HIS A 443 11.26 8.44 20.64
N PRO A 444 12.06 8.01 21.63
CA PRO A 444 11.72 7.79 23.04
C PRO A 444 12.06 8.99 23.94
N LEU A 445 12.18 10.20 23.39
CA LEU A 445 12.47 11.41 24.19
C LEU A 445 11.40 11.59 25.26
N VAL A 446 10.13 11.45 24.85
CA VAL A 446 8.93 11.42 25.67
C VAL A 446 7.92 10.44 25.06
N ASP A 447 6.95 10.01 25.86
CA ASP A 447 5.87 9.12 25.44
C ASP A 447 4.50 9.82 25.53
N LEU A 448 4.32 10.85 24.70
CA LEU A 448 3.10 11.66 24.67
C LEU A 448 2.10 11.19 23.60
N PRO A 449 0.79 11.38 23.83
CA PRO A 449 -0.18 11.28 22.75
C PRO A 449 0.06 12.39 21.72
N VAL A 450 0.09 12.01 20.45
CA VAL A 450 0.14 12.93 19.32
C VAL A 450 -1.17 12.81 18.57
N THR A 451 -1.86 13.93 18.36
CA THR A 451 -3.12 13.98 17.65
C THR A 451 -3.11 14.96 16.47
N ALA A 452 -4.14 14.92 15.63
CA ALA A 452 -4.41 15.93 14.62
C ALA A 452 -5.71 16.66 14.97
N PHE A 453 -5.66 17.97 15.14
CA PHE A 453 -6.84 18.84 15.24
C PHE A 453 -7.20 19.31 13.83
N SER A 454 -7.75 18.39 13.04
CA SER A 454 -8.04 18.58 11.62
C SER A 454 -9.48 18.19 11.29
N GLN A 455 -10.00 18.75 10.20
CA GLN A 455 -11.27 18.31 9.60
C GLN A 455 -11.13 16.96 8.88
N ASP A 456 -9.92 16.52 8.55
CA ASP A 456 -9.63 15.14 8.15
C ASP A 456 -8.80 14.42 9.21
N ALA A 457 -9.36 14.23 10.41
CA ALA A 457 -8.64 13.62 11.54
C ALA A 457 -8.43 12.09 11.42
N ARG A 458 -9.12 11.40 10.50
CA ARG A 458 -9.04 9.95 10.28
C ARG A 458 -9.02 9.16 11.59
N GLY A 459 -7.98 8.34 11.81
CA GLY A 459 -7.81 7.50 12.99
C GLY A 459 -7.73 8.29 14.31
N PHE A 460 -7.24 9.54 14.29
CA PHE A 460 -7.13 10.37 15.49
C PHE A 460 -8.48 10.64 16.15
N ALA A 461 -9.56 10.70 15.36
CA ALA A 461 -10.92 10.84 15.86
C ALA A 461 -11.43 9.64 16.67
N TYR A 462 -10.74 8.49 16.61
CA TYR A 462 -11.14 7.24 17.26
C TYR A 462 -10.14 6.77 18.32
N TRP A 463 -8.88 7.18 18.24
CA TRP A 463 -7.84 6.79 19.21
C TRP A 463 -7.88 7.61 20.49
N PHE A 464 -8.34 8.86 20.39
CA PHE A 464 -8.27 9.81 21.48
C PHE A 464 -9.61 10.48 21.72
N ASN A 465 -9.88 10.80 22.99
CA ASN A 465 -10.98 11.67 23.38
C ASN A 465 -10.39 13.04 23.78
N PRO A 466 -10.58 14.10 22.98
CA PRO A 466 -10.02 15.42 23.31
C PRO A 466 -10.48 15.99 24.65
N GLN A 467 -11.57 15.47 25.23
CA GLN A 467 -12.01 15.82 26.57
C GLN A 467 -10.98 15.46 27.66
N ASP A 468 -10.17 14.43 27.43
CA ASP A 468 -9.16 13.96 28.39
C ASP A 468 -8.02 14.98 28.57
N TRP A 469 -7.85 15.90 27.60
CA TRP A 469 -6.82 16.94 27.62
C TRP A 469 -7.32 18.31 28.09
N VAL A 470 -8.61 18.46 28.40
CA VAL A 470 -9.14 19.71 28.94
C VAL A 470 -8.43 20.03 30.26
N GLY A 471 -7.93 21.25 30.41
CA GLY A 471 -7.11 21.66 31.54
C GLY A 471 -5.60 21.46 31.37
N GLN A 472 -5.15 20.87 30.26
CA GLN A 472 -3.73 20.57 30.02
C GLN A 472 -3.11 21.51 28.97
N ASP A 473 -1.79 21.72 29.08
CA ASP A 473 -1.00 22.35 28.04
C ASP A 473 -0.74 21.37 26.88
N GLY A 474 -0.62 21.89 25.67
CA GLY A 474 -0.26 21.14 24.47
C GLY A 474 0.83 21.83 23.65
N LEU A 475 1.54 21.05 22.83
CA LEU A 475 2.42 21.59 21.80
C LEU A 475 1.76 21.47 20.43
N TYR A 476 1.60 22.61 19.75
CA TYR A 476 1.22 22.64 18.34
C TYR A 476 2.48 22.57 17.48
N MET A 477 2.55 21.57 16.60
CA MET A 477 3.66 21.37 15.67
C MET A 477 3.15 21.34 14.23
N THR A 478 3.79 22.09 13.34
CA THR A 478 3.40 22.16 11.93
C THR A 478 4.57 22.48 10.99
N LEU A 479 4.35 22.32 9.68
CA LEU A 479 5.31 22.66 8.63
C LEU A 479 5.31 24.16 8.32
N ASN A 480 6.37 24.64 7.68
CA ASN A 480 6.51 26.04 7.32
C ASN A 480 5.36 26.56 6.44
N ARG A 481 4.89 25.77 5.47
CA ARG A 481 3.78 26.16 4.59
C ARG A 481 2.47 26.44 5.32
N PHE A 482 2.22 25.77 6.45
CA PHE A 482 1.01 25.93 7.25
C PHE A 482 1.17 27.00 8.32
N ALA A 483 2.38 27.19 8.84
CA ALA A 483 2.67 28.27 9.78
C ALA A 483 2.55 29.67 9.14
N GLN A 484 2.65 29.76 7.81
CA GLN A 484 2.43 30.99 7.05
C GLN A 484 0.95 31.35 6.89
N ASP A 485 0.04 30.41 7.17
CA ASP A 485 -1.39 30.63 7.17
C ASP A 485 -1.87 30.93 8.59
N ASP A 486 -2.01 32.22 8.90
CA ASP A 486 -2.48 32.70 10.19
C ASP A 486 -3.88 32.16 10.54
N GLU A 487 -4.71 31.81 9.55
CA GLU A 487 -6.07 31.30 9.78
C GLU A 487 -6.05 29.97 10.57
N ILE A 488 -5.06 29.11 10.35
CA ILE A 488 -4.95 27.82 11.03
C ILE A 488 -4.74 28.03 12.53
N VAL A 489 -3.76 28.86 12.91
CA VAL A 489 -3.48 29.15 14.33
C VAL A 489 -4.64 29.93 14.96
N VAL A 490 -5.23 30.88 14.23
CA VAL A 490 -6.41 31.62 14.68
C VAL A 490 -7.58 30.69 14.96
N GLY A 491 -7.78 29.64 14.16
CA GLY A 491 -8.80 28.62 14.37
C GLY A 491 -8.67 27.86 15.71
N TYR A 492 -7.46 27.72 16.25
CA TYR A 492 -7.22 27.07 17.54
C TYR A 492 -7.27 28.02 18.73
N ARG A 493 -7.10 29.34 18.55
CA ARG A 493 -7.08 30.31 19.66
C ARG A 493 -8.30 30.21 20.60
N PRO A 494 -9.54 29.98 20.13
CA PRO A 494 -10.71 29.83 21.02
C PRO A 494 -10.65 28.60 21.94
N LEU A 495 -9.78 27.63 21.67
CA LEU A 495 -9.67 26.38 22.44
C LEU A 495 -8.74 26.52 23.64
N PHE A 496 -7.84 27.50 23.67
CA PHE A 496 -6.76 27.61 24.65
C PHE A 496 -6.77 28.97 25.37
N ASP A 497 -6.05 29.07 26.50
CA ASP A 497 -5.80 30.36 27.14
C ASP A 497 -4.90 31.25 26.30
N SER A 498 -3.81 30.68 25.77
CA SER A 498 -2.90 31.34 24.83
C SER A 498 -2.26 30.32 23.88
N ILE A 499 -1.87 30.78 22.70
CA ILE A 499 -1.02 30.02 21.76
C ILE A 499 0.13 30.95 21.39
N GLU A 500 1.33 30.60 21.83
CA GLU A 500 2.53 31.44 21.71
C GLU A 500 3.64 30.69 20.95
N PRO A 501 4.36 31.36 20.02
CA PRO A 501 5.50 30.74 19.36
C PRO A 501 6.56 30.35 20.38
N LEU A 502 6.96 29.07 20.37
CA LEU A 502 8.03 28.56 21.23
C LEU A 502 9.38 28.57 20.49
N GLY A 503 9.38 28.22 19.22
CA GLY A 503 10.58 28.20 18.39
C GLY A 503 10.40 27.45 17.08
N THR A 504 11.50 27.35 16.32
CA THR A 504 11.53 26.64 15.04
C THR A 504 12.64 25.58 15.02
N VAL A 505 12.39 24.51 14.27
CA VAL A 505 13.31 23.39 14.10
C VAL A 505 13.63 23.21 12.62
N PRO A 506 14.75 23.77 12.13
CA PRO A 506 15.12 23.61 10.74
C PRO A 506 15.71 22.22 10.49
N LEU A 507 15.20 21.57 9.46
CA LEU A 507 15.72 20.32 8.89
C LEU A 507 16.70 20.66 7.77
N MET A 508 17.81 19.93 7.74
CA MET A 508 18.98 20.26 6.91
C MET A 508 19.33 19.14 5.95
N ARG A 509 19.62 19.48 4.70
CA ARG A 509 20.20 18.56 3.72
C ARG A 509 21.22 19.30 2.85
N GLY A 510 22.41 18.72 2.71
CA GLY A 510 23.48 19.34 1.94
C GLY A 510 23.97 20.68 2.51
N GLY A 511 23.77 20.95 3.80
CA GLY A 511 24.13 22.22 4.44
C GLY A 511 23.07 23.31 4.34
N GLU A 512 21.99 23.07 3.59
CA GLU A 512 20.88 24.01 3.43
C GLU A 512 19.64 23.55 4.21
N VAL A 513 18.79 24.52 4.60
CA VAL A 513 17.49 24.25 5.21
C VAL A 513 16.53 23.75 4.14
N THR A 514 15.95 22.56 4.32
CA THR A 514 14.97 22.00 3.38
C THR A 514 13.53 22.10 3.83
N GLU A 515 13.30 22.16 5.14
CA GLU A 515 11.99 22.32 5.77
C GLU A 515 12.20 22.88 7.17
N THR A 516 11.20 23.57 7.72
CA THR A 516 11.21 24.11 9.09
C THR A 516 9.95 23.69 9.82
N ILE A 517 10.10 23.01 10.95
CA ILE A 517 8.99 22.71 11.85
C ILE A 517 8.80 23.91 12.77
N HIS A 518 7.58 24.46 12.80
CA HIS A 518 7.19 25.50 13.74
C HIS A 518 6.55 24.86 14.96
N VAL A 519 6.95 25.32 16.15
CA VAL A 519 6.46 24.81 17.44
C VAL A 519 5.86 25.97 18.24
N TYR A 520 4.64 25.78 18.70
CA TYR A 520 3.92 26.73 19.55
C TYR A 520 3.52 26.04 20.85
N ARG A 521 3.58 26.78 21.96
CA ARG A 521 2.99 26.35 23.23
C ARG A 521 1.54 26.81 23.28
N ALA A 522 0.63 25.86 23.44
CA ALA A 522 -0.79 26.12 23.62
C ALA A 522 -1.14 25.85 25.10
N SER A 523 -1.37 26.92 25.86
CA SER A 523 -1.57 26.85 27.31
C SER A 523 -3.02 26.55 27.64
N ASN A 524 -3.24 25.58 28.52
CA ASN A 524 -4.55 25.21 29.08
C ASN A 524 -5.69 25.08 28.06
N LEU A 525 -5.95 23.85 27.57
CA LEU A 525 -7.10 23.55 26.72
C LEU A 525 -8.42 23.80 27.48
N ARG A 526 -9.14 24.88 27.12
CA ARG A 526 -10.40 25.31 27.74
C ARG A 526 -11.58 24.41 27.39
N GLN A 527 -11.59 23.92 26.16
CA GLN A 527 -12.67 23.10 25.61
C GLN A 527 -12.12 22.04 24.68
N ALA A 528 -12.72 20.87 24.69
CA ALA A 528 -12.35 19.76 23.82
C ALA A 528 -12.48 20.14 22.34
N TYR A 529 -11.50 19.75 21.53
CA TYR A 529 -11.61 19.84 20.07
C TYR A 529 -12.76 18.95 19.58
N GLN A 530 -13.64 19.49 18.74
CA GLN A 530 -14.75 18.73 18.16
C GLN A 530 -14.34 18.16 16.81
N TYR A 531 -14.17 16.84 16.75
CA TYR A 531 -13.96 16.14 15.49
C TYR A 531 -15.23 16.13 14.64
N PRO A 532 -15.11 16.15 13.29
CA PRO A 532 -16.27 16.09 12.39
C PRO A 532 -16.95 14.71 12.38
N TYR A 533 -16.32 13.70 12.96
CA TYR A 533 -16.81 12.34 13.11
C TYR A 533 -16.09 11.64 14.27
N GLY A 534 -16.55 10.45 14.65
CA GLY A 534 -16.00 9.67 15.76
C GLY A 534 -16.72 9.88 17.09
N PRO A 535 -16.32 9.18 18.16
CA PRO A 535 -17.06 9.14 19.41
C PRO A 535 -17.21 10.49 20.14
N SER A 536 -16.33 11.46 19.86
CA SER A 536 -16.38 12.80 20.44
C SER A 536 -17.11 13.83 19.57
N ALA A 537 -17.63 13.43 18.40
CA ALA A 537 -18.37 14.34 17.52
C ALA A 537 -19.76 14.67 18.09
N SER A 538 -20.15 15.95 17.99
CA SER A 538 -21.45 16.46 18.43
C SER A 538 -22.58 16.23 17.42
N ALA A 539 -22.25 15.78 16.20
CA ALA A 539 -23.18 15.54 15.10
C ALA A 539 -22.80 14.28 14.30
N LEU A 540 -23.72 13.83 13.43
CA LEU A 540 -23.46 12.71 12.52
C LEU A 540 -22.26 12.99 11.60
N PRO A 541 -21.43 11.96 11.28
CA PRO A 541 -20.23 12.09 10.46
C PRO A 541 -20.47 12.85 9.15
N GLN A 542 -19.76 13.97 8.96
CA GLN A 542 -19.69 14.69 7.69
C GLN A 542 -18.48 14.22 6.88
N PRO A 543 -18.52 14.27 5.52
CA PRO A 543 -17.36 13.96 4.70
C PRO A 543 -16.20 14.93 5.04
N PRO A 544 -14.94 14.46 5.10
CA PRO A 544 -13.80 15.33 5.33
C PRO A 544 -13.71 16.36 4.20
N THR A 545 -13.76 17.64 4.54
CA THR A 545 -13.61 18.75 3.59
C THR A 545 -12.16 18.86 3.16
N GLY A 546 -11.90 18.78 1.85
CA GLY A 546 -10.58 19.08 1.28
C GLY A 546 -9.54 17.96 1.45
N VAL A 547 -9.85 16.73 1.00
CA VAL A 547 -8.84 15.67 0.88
C VAL A 547 -7.81 16.10 -0.18
N ALA A 548 -6.75 16.77 0.25
CA ALA A 548 -5.51 16.80 -0.51
C ALA A 548 -4.86 15.41 -0.35
N GLU A 549 -4.91 14.59 -1.40
CA GLU A 549 -4.06 13.39 -1.54
C GLU A 549 -2.61 13.80 -1.87
#